data_AF-A0A150PB41-F1
#
_entry.id   AF-A0A150PB41-F1
#
_cell.length_a   1.000
_cell.length_b   1.000
_cell.length_c   1.000
_cell.angle_alpha   90.00
_cell.angle_beta   90.00
_cell.angle_gamma   90.00
#
_symmetry.space_group_name_H-M   'P 1'
#
loop_
_entity.id
_entity.type
_entity.pdbx_description
1 polymer ?
#
loop_
_entity_poly.entity_id
_entity_poly.type
_entity_poly.pdbx_seq_one_letter_code
_entity_poly.pdbx_strand_id
1 'polypeptide(L)'
;RKLRLDADLRDVIVEGDRLLVSRFKSAETLVVGPDGAVLSRRSLPWFSAHAAITSDYRPSVAWRMVALPGGGAAMVHQRALTSPVVLAPTGYYEAAGCDGGILHGAVSVLPPASATPGDGAELPTPALWQIALPVDIAVAPDGKRAAVVGAGSYTTELIDLDTITSEDASGTCGRYNQWEHSNQPIAVAFTARGRLVVQFRESARIEVRDLDTLDRVGIDLPGDSVRDPGHALFHEPPLGSRGIACASCHPEAQEDGHTWRFDKLGLRRTQTVAGGVLKTAPFHWSGDQSDLTHLMREVFVSRMGGSWPGDRNVEHLERFLDSVPAFPASPPDDLAAVRRGEALFHDPQVGCAECHAGPMLTNNLNEDVGFGEAFQVPSLIGLSARAPFMHDGCARTLRDRFDPACGGDRHGDVSALAPAQLDDLVAYLESL
;
A
#
# COMPACT_ATOMS: atom_id res chain seq x y z
N ARG A 1 10.93 4.88 26.69
CA ARG A 1 10.24 3.56 26.69
C ARG A 1 10.15 3.10 25.24
N LYS A 2 10.42 1.82 24.94
CA LYS A 2 10.11 1.22 23.63
C LYS A 2 8.70 0.63 23.71
N LEU A 3 7.89 0.86 22.69
CA LEU A 3 6.55 0.28 22.55
C LEU A 3 6.56 -0.66 21.35
N ARG A 4 5.92 -1.83 21.49
CA ARG A 4 5.62 -2.72 20.38
C ARG A 4 4.09 -2.74 20.26
N LEU A 5 3.60 -1.95 19.30
CA LEU A 5 2.18 -1.90 18.95
C LEU A 5 1.96 -2.90 17.82
N ASP A 6 0.99 -2.62 16.95
CA ASP A 6 0.74 -3.40 15.74
C ASP A 6 1.93 -3.33 14.77
N ALA A 7 1.96 -4.28 13.82
CA ALA A 7 2.77 -4.15 12.62
C ALA A 7 2.24 -3.02 11.72
N ASP A 8 3.00 -2.68 10.67
CA ASP A 8 2.56 -1.81 9.58
C ASP A 8 2.35 -0.33 9.98
N LEU A 9 3.02 0.14 11.04
CA LEU A 9 2.97 1.54 11.47
C LEU A 9 3.83 2.42 10.55
N ARG A 10 3.36 3.65 10.27
CA ARG A 10 4.03 4.57 9.34
C ARG A 10 4.35 5.93 9.97
N ASP A 11 3.35 6.76 10.19
CA ASP A 11 3.52 8.14 10.67
C ASP A 11 3.14 8.24 12.14
N VAL A 12 3.84 9.11 12.87
CA VAL A 12 3.54 9.41 14.28
C VAL A 12 3.40 10.92 14.45
N ILE A 13 2.24 11.35 14.94
CA ILE A 13 1.98 12.73 15.34
C ILE A 13 1.86 12.77 16.86
N VAL A 14 2.57 13.72 17.46
CA VAL A 14 2.56 13.96 18.91
C VAL A 14 1.56 15.07 19.22
N GLU A 15 0.55 14.77 20.03
CA GLU A 15 -0.44 15.76 20.50
C GLU A 15 -0.57 15.70 22.01
N GLY A 16 0.04 16.67 22.69
CA GLY A 16 0.09 16.68 24.15
C GLY A 16 0.81 15.44 24.69
N ASP A 17 0.10 14.61 25.45
CA ASP A 17 0.58 13.35 26.03
C ASP A 17 0.14 12.10 25.25
N ARG A 18 -0.50 12.27 24.09
CA ARG A 18 -0.99 11.20 23.22
C ARG A 18 -0.27 11.21 21.86
N LEU A 19 -0.37 10.08 21.17
CA LEU A 19 0.09 9.93 19.79
C LEU A 19 -1.07 9.55 18.87
N LEU A 20 -1.06 10.09 17.65
CA LEU A 20 -1.75 9.50 16.50
C LEU A 20 -0.73 8.73 15.69
N VAL A 21 -0.98 7.44 15.45
CA VAL A 21 -0.08 6.56 14.69
C VAL A 21 -0.84 5.96 13.51
N SER A 22 -0.42 6.26 12.28
CA SER A 22 -1.05 5.69 11.09
C SER A 22 -0.56 4.27 10.80
N ARG A 23 -1.44 3.46 10.21
CA ARG A 23 -1.12 2.15 9.63
C ARG A 23 -1.16 2.22 8.11
N PHE A 24 -0.13 1.69 7.47
CA PHE A 24 0.09 1.88 6.04
C PHE A 24 -0.96 1.16 5.17
N LYS A 25 -1.23 -0.14 5.37
CA LYS A 25 -2.08 -1.01 4.53
C LYS A 25 -3.57 -1.02 4.89
N SER A 26 -3.99 -0.16 5.79
CA SER A 26 -5.40 0.00 6.16
C SER A 26 -5.86 1.45 6.21
N ALA A 27 -4.92 2.40 6.21
CA ALA A 27 -5.17 3.79 6.54
C ALA A 27 -5.91 4.00 7.88
N GLU A 28 -5.79 3.02 8.80
CA GLU A 28 -6.27 3.13 10.17
C GLU A 28 -5.35 4.05 10.98
N THR A 29 -5.91 4.79 11.93
CA THR A 29 -5.15 5.59 12.90
C THR A 29 -5.35 5.04 14.31
N LEU A 30 -4.24 4.74 14.98
CA LEU A 30 -4.21 4.35 16.39
C LEU A 30 -4.05 5.61 17.26
N VAL A 31 -4.84 5.70 18.33
CA VAL A 31 -4.62 6.69 19.40
C VAL A 31 -3.88 5.99 20.53
N VAL A 32 -2.65 6.42 20.81
CA VAL A 32 -1.79 5.82 21.84
C VAL A 32 -1.69 6.75 23.04
N GLY A 33 -1.94 6.21 24.23
CA GLY A 33 -1.89 6.94 25.49
C GLY A 33 -0.46 7.13 26.05
N PRO A 34 -0.30 7.94 27.11
CA PRO A 34 0.99 8.17 27.76
C PRO A 34 1.59 6.91 28.40
N ASP A 35 0.77 5.93 28.77
CA ASP A 35 1.18 4.60 29.24
C ASP A 35 1.59 3.65 28.11
N GLY A 36 1.36 4.04 26.85
CA GLY A 36 1.68 3.28 25.65
C GLY A 36 0.58 2.31 25.23
N ALA A 37 -0.59 2.35 25.89
CA ALA A 37 -1.74 1.56 25.48
C ALA A 37 -2.41 2.18 24.24
N VAL A 38 -2.92 1.33 23.35
CA VAL A 38 -3.81 1.77 22.26
C VAL A 38 -5.18 2.07 22.88
N LEU A 39 -5.53 3.36 22.98
CA LEU A 39 -6.77 3.84 23.58
C LEU A 39 -7.95 3.71 22.62
N SER A 40 -7.73 3.93 21.32
CA SER A 40 -8.74 3.75 20.29
C SER A 40 -8.12 3.50 18.92
N ARG A 41 -8.94 2.98 18.01
CA ARG A 41 -8.63 2.71 16.61
C ARG A 41 -9.67 3.42 15.75
N ARG A 42 -9.21 4.17 14.75
CA ARG A 42 -10.06 4.99 13.88
C ARG A 42 -9.86 4.54 12.44
N SER A 43 -10.93 4.06 11.82
CA SER A 43 -10.95 3.71 10.41
C SER A 43 -11.58 4.85 9.62
N LEU A 44 -10.93 5.21 8.53
CA LEU A 44 -11.48 6.15 7.56
C LEU A 44 -12.78 5.58 6.93
N PRO A 45 -13.74 6.44 6.54
CA PRO A 45 -15.02 6.02 5.98
C PRO A 45 -14.88 5.39 4.59
N TRP A 46 -15.86 4.55 4.25
CA TRP A 46 -16.00 4.01 2.90
C TRP A 46 -16.45 5.11 1.93
N PHE A 47 -16.09 4.96 0.66
CA PHE A 47 -16.57 5.82 -0.41
C PHE A 47 -17.41 5.00 -1.38
N SER A 48 -18.66 5.42 -1.57
CA SER A 48 -19.58 4.75 -2.49
C SER A 48 -19.84 5.60 -3.72
N ALA A 49 -19.40 5.12 -4.88
CA ALA A 49 -19.71 5.74 -6.16
C ALA A 49 -21.02 5.17 -6.72
N HIS A 50 -22.01 6.05 -6.86
CA HIS A 50 -23.34 5.68 -7.34
C HIS A 50 -23.48 6.07 -8.82
N ALA A 51 -23.34 5.09 -9.72
CA ALA A 51 -23.71 5.22 -11.13
C ALA A 51 -24.82 4.21 -11.45
N ALA A 52 -24.85 3.65 -12.66
CA ALA A 52 -25.77 2.55 -13.01
C ALA A 52 -25.48 1.26 -12.20
N ILE A 53 -24.26 1.10 -11.71
CA ILE A 53 -23.80 0.03 -10.80
C ILE A 53 -23.10 0.71 -9.63
N THR A 54 -23.40 0.32 -8.39
CA THR A 54 -22.70 0.83 -7.21
C THR A 54 -21.30 0.23 -7.10
N SER A 55 -20.31 1.10 -6.93
CA SER A 55 -18.92 0.71 -6.66
C SER A 55 -18.50 1.24 -5.29
N ASP A 56 -18.18 0.32 -4.39
CA ASP A 56 -17.71 0.66 -3.05
C ASP A 56 -16.18 0.58 -2.98
N TYR A 57 -15.60 1.56 -2.31
CA TYR A 57 -14.16 1.68 -2.11
C TYR A 57 -13.86 1.78 -0.62
N ARG A 58 -12.87 1.01 -0.17
CA ARG A 58 -12.37 1.09 1.20
C ARG A 58 -10.98 1.73 1.24
N PRO A 59 -10.65 2.53 2.24
CA PRO A 59 -9.28 2.95 2.51
C PRO A 59 -8.34 1.74 2.55
N SER A 60 -7.20 1.81 1.86
CA SER A 60 -6.25 0.70 1.74
C SER A 60 -4.79 1.10 1.88
N VAL A 61 -4.39 2.33 1.54
CA VAL A 61 -2.98 2.77 1.68
C VAL A 61 -2.91 4.18 2.27
N ALA A 62 -2.33 4.36 3.46
CA ALA A 62 -1.99 5.68 4.01
C ALA A 62 -0.60 6.12 3.55
N TRP A 63 -0.53 6.97 2.54
CA TRP A 63 0.74 7.44 1.99
C TRP A 63 1.47 8.38 2.95
N ARG A 64 0.74 9.33 3.55
CA ARG A 64 1.32 10.28 4.51
C ARG A 64 0.24 10.89 5.40
N MET A 65 0.53 10.95 6.70
CA MET A 65 -0.24 11.69 7.69
C MET A 65 0.58 12.85 8.28
N VAL A 66 0.00 14.06 8.32
CA VAL A 66 0.63 15.29 8.85
C VAL A 66 -0.28 15.99 9.84
N ALA A 67 0.31 16.66 10.83
CA ALA A 67 -0.43 17.36 11.89
C ALA A 67 -1.14 18.61 11.36
N LEU A 68 -2.33 18.91 11.91
CA LEU A 68 -3.04 20.16 11.68
C LEU A 68 -2.72 21.19 12.79
N PRO A 69 -2.63 22.50 12.48
CA PRO A 69 -2.37 23.52 13.50
C PRO A 69 -3.42 23.59 14.63
N GLY A 70 -4.67 23.23 14.33
CA GLY A 70 -5.79 23.17 15.30
C GLY A 70 -5.88 21.86 16.08
N GLY A 71 -4.93 20.95 15.89
CA GLY A 71 -4.98 19.58 16.36
C GLY A 71 -5.68 18.64 15.38
N GLY A 72 -5.45 17.34 15.55
CA GLY A 72 -5.77 16.32 14.56
C GLY A 72 -4.73 16.22 13.45
N ALA A 73 -5.13 15.63 12.33
CA ALA A 73 -4.23 15.37 11.23
C ALA A 73 -4.94 15.42 9.88
N ALA A 74 -4.18 15.69 8.82
CA ALA A 74 -4.60 15.41 7.45
C ALA A 74 -3.82 14.17 6.97
N MET A 75 -4.51 13.25 6.32
CA MET A 75 -3.92 12.06 5.74
C MET A 75 -4.24 12.02 4.26
N VAL A 76 -3.21 11.94 3.42
CA VAL A 76 -3.36 11.52 2.04
C VAL A 76 -3.26 10.00 1.96
N HIS A 77 -4.24 9.40 1.30
CA HIS A 77 -4.40 7.96 1.24
C HIS A 77 -4.99 7.52 -0.11
N GLN A 78 -5.01 6.22 -0.32
CA GLN A 78 -5.64 5.56 -1.45
C GLN A 78 -6.79 4.69 -0.94
N ARG A 79 -7.86 4.63 -1.73
CA ARG A 79 -8.97 3.69 -1.52
C ARG A 79 -9.01 2.68 -2.66
N ALA A 80 -9.40 1.45 -2.33
CA ALA A 80 -9.46 0.33 -3.25
C ALA A 80 -10.87 -0.24 -3.39
N LEU A 81 -11.23 -0.57 -4.62
CA LEU A 81 -12.52 -1.15 -4.97
C LEU A 81 -12.74 -2.48 -4.23
N THR A 82 -13.92 -2.66 -3.66
CA THR A 82 -14.36 -3.90 -3.01
C THR A 82 -15.39 -4.68 -3.84
N SER A 83 -15.93 -4.08 -4.89
CA SER A 83 -16.76 -4.75 -5.89
C SER A 83 -15.91 -5.62 -6.84
N PRO A 84 -16.52 -6.57 -7.57
CA PRO A 84 -15.80 -7.38 -8.54
C PRO A 84 -15.07 -6.55 -9.61
N VAL A 85 -13.80 -6.89 -9.85
CA VAL A 85 -12.96 -6.39 -10.93
C VAL A 85 -13.10 -7.33 -12.12
N VAL A 86 -13.41 -6.77 -13.28
CA VAL A 86 -13.55 -7.52 -14.53
C VAL A 86 -12.17 -7.79 -15.12
N LEU A 87 -11.85 -9.06 -15.36
CA LEU A 87 -10.63 -9.44 -16.07
C LEU A 87 -10.85 -9.38 -17.58
N ALA A 88 -10.58 -8.20 -18.13
CA ALA A 88 -10.64 -7.87 -19.56
C ALA A 88 -9.62 -6.79 -19.91
N PRO A 89 -9.34 -6.54 -21.20
CA PRO A 89 -8.55 -5.37 -21.60
C PRO A 89 -9.15 -4.09 -21.03
N THR A 90 -8.32 -3.25 -20.41
CA THR A 90 -8.68 -2.02 -19.67
C THR A 90 -9.61 -2.23 -18.46
N GLY A 91 -9.77 -3.48 -17.98
CA GLY A 91 -10.70 -3.85 -16.91
C GLY A 91 -10.46 -3.13 -15.58
N TYR A 92 -9.28 -2.57 -15.35
CA TYR A 92 -8.98 -1.75 -14.17
C TYR A 92 -9.63 -0.37 -14.19
N TYR A 93 -10.36 -0.04 -15.26
CA TYR A 93 -11.03 1.25 -15.46
C TYR A 93 -12.53 1.13 -15.77
N GLU A 94 -13.15 0.02 -15.37
CA GLU A 94 -14.58 -0.24 -15.59
C GLU A 94 -15.47 0.02 -14.37
N ALA A 95 -14.89 0.47 -13.25
CA ALA A 95 -15.64 0.75 -12.03
C ALA A 95 -16.47 2.04 -12.16
N ALA A 96 -17.52 2.18 -11.35
CA ALA A 96 -18.20 3.45 -11.22
C ALA A 96 -17.34 4.44 -10.41
N GLY A 97 -17.29 5.69 -10.83
CA GLY A 97 -16.53 6.74 -10.14
C GLY A 97 -15.86 7.70 -11.10
N CYS A 98 -14.90 8.45 -10.58
CA CYS A 98 -14.27 9.58 -11.27
C CYS A 98 -13.51 9.16 -12.52
N ASP A 99 -12.55 8.25 -12.35
CA ASP A 99 -11.67 7.85 -13.45
C ASP A 99 -11.95 6.42 -13.93
N GLY A 100 -13.05 5.84 -13.44
CA GLY A 100 -13.41 4.43 -13.60
C GLY A 100 -12.44 3.45 -12.93
N GLY A 101 -11.39 3.97 -12.28
CA GLY A 101 -10.30 3.19 -11.71
C GLY A 101 -10.72 2.31 -10.53
N ILE A 102 -10.13 1.12 -10.43
CA ILE A 102 -10.25 0.24 -9.24
C ILE A 102 -9.53 0.80 -8.00
N LEU A 103 -8.77 1.89 -8.16
CA LEU A 103 -8.04 2.62 -7.13
C LEU A 103 -8.19 4.12 -7.37
N HIS A 104 -8.19 4.90 -6.30
CA HIS A 104 -8.09 6.36 -6.38
C HIS A 104 -7.53 6.97 -5.10
N GLY A 105 -6.93 8.16 -5.23
CA GLY A 105 -6.45 8.95 -4.10
C GLY A 105 -7.57 9.72 -3.40
N ALA A 106 -7.35 10.03 -2.13
CA ALA A 106 -8.19 10.90 -1.32
C ALA A 106 -7.37 11.57 -0.21
N VAL A 107 -7.89 12.67 0.33
CA VAL A 107 -7.38 13.26 1.57
C VAL A 107 -8.49 13.21 2.62
N SER A 108 -8.19 12.70 3.81
CA SER A 108 -9.10 12.73 4.96
C SER A 108 -8.53 13.59 6.07
N VAL A 109 -9.42 14.24 6.82
CA VAL A 109 -9.09 14.99 8.03
C VAL A 109 -9.53 14.19 9.24
N LEU A 110 -8.57 13.94 10.13
CA LEU A 110 -8.70 13.14 11.34
C LEU A 110 -8.89 14.08 12.53
N PRO A 111 -9.80 13.76 13.46
CA PRO A 111 -9.98 14.56 14.67
C PRO A 111 -8.77 14.44 15.61
N PRO A 112 -8.59 15.37 16.57
CA PRO A 112 -7.52 15.31 17.57
C PRO A 112 -7.48 13.98 18.34
N ALA A 113 -6.31 13.62 18.87
CA ALA A 113 -6.11 12.42 19.72
C ALA A 113 -6.94 12.47 21.01
N SER A 114 -7.34 13.66 21.46
CA SER A 114 -8.24 13.87 22.60
C SER A 114 -9.71 13.60 22.29
N ALA A 115 -10.11 13.57 21.01
CA ALA A 115 -11.51 13.38 20.61
C ALA A 115 -12.03 11.98 20.98
N THR A 116 -13.26 11.93 21.47
CA THR A 116 -13.97 10.69 21.82
C THR A 116 -14.32 9.91 20.55
N PRO A 117 -14.28 8.57 20.53
CA PRO A 117 -14.72 7.81 19.35
C PRO A 117 -16.15 8.20 18.94
N GLY A 118 -16.32 8.64 17.70
CA GLY A 118 -17.60 9.13 17.16
C GLY A 118 -17.80 10.65 17.26
N ASP A 119 -16.96 11.38 17.99
CA ASP A 119 -16.93 12.85 17.94
C ASP A 119 -16.28 13.28 16.62
N GLY A 120 -17.07 13.87 15.73
CA GLY A 120 -16.61 14.31 14.41
C GLY A 120 -16.41 13.14 13.44
N ALA A 121 -17.49 12.40 13.15
CA ALA A 121 -17.49 11.33 12.16
C ALA A 121 -16.75 11.79 10.90
N GLU A 122 -15.64 11.13 10.60
CA GLU A 122 -14.86 11.38 9.40
C GLU A 122 -15.77 11.16 8.20
N LEU A 123 -15.96 12.22 7.40
CA LEU A 123 -16.79 12.15 6.20
C LEU A 123 -15.95 11.64 5.03
N PRO A 124 -16.52 10.80 4.14
CA PRO A 124 -15.83 10.43 2.93
C PRO A 124 -15.66 11.68 2.07
N THR A 125 -14.40 11.98 1.74
CA THR A 125 -14.03 13.13 0.92
C THR A 125 -14.06 12.79 -0.57
N PRO A 126 -14.09 13.81 -1.47
CA PRO A 126 -14.04 13.58 -2.90
C PRO A 126 -12.82 12.76 -3.30
N ALA A 127 -12.96 11.93 -4.33
CA ALA A 127 -11.80 11.33 -4.96
C ALA A 127 -10.93 12.40 -5.63
N LEU A 128 -9.62 12.29 -5.49
CA LEU A 128 -8.68 13.12 -6.22
C LEU A 128 -8.69 12.68 -7.69
N TRP A 129 -9.08 13.59 -8.58
CA TRP A 129 -9.22 13.34 -10.01
C TRP A 129 -7.85 13.19 -10.68
N GLN A 130 -7.61 12.07 -11.37
CA GLN A 130 -6.40 11.83 -12.18
C GLN A 130 -5.06 11.99 -11.44
N ILE A 131 -5.06 11.84 -10.11
CA ILE A 131 -3.83 11.80 -9.34
C ILE A 131 -3.38 10.35 -9.18
N ALA A 132 -2.16 10.05 -9.63
CA ALA A 132 -1.53 8.76 -9.43
C ALA A 132 -0.45 8.86 -8.36
N LEU A 133 -0.44 7.90 -7.44
CA LEU A 133 0.53 7.83 -6.34
C LEU A 133 0.54 9.14 -5.53
N PRO A 134 -0.50 9.39 -4.72
CA PRO A 134 -0.59 10.59 -3.92
C PRO A 134 0.33 10.50 -2.68
N VAL A 135 1.65 10.47 -2.91
CA VAL A 135 2.67 9.96 -1.96
C VAL A 135 2.97 10.91 -0.81
N ASP A 136 2.64 12.19 -0.91
CA ASP A 136 2.96 13.18 0.12
C ASP A 136 1.91 14.29 0.19
N ILE A 137 1.79 14.88 1.38
CA ILE A 137 0.90 16.00 1.68
C ILE A 137 1.55 16.99 2.64
N ALA A 138 1.31 18.28 2.44
CA ALA A 138 1.67 19.32 3.40
C ALA A 138 0.50 20.26 3.65
N VAL A 139 0.36 20.72 4.89
CA VAL A 139 -0.66 21.70 5.28
C VAL A 139 -0.04 23.09 5.31
N ALA A 140 -0.72 24.07 4.73
CA ALA A 140 -0.29 25.45 4.72
C ALA A 140 -0.36 26.06 6.15
N PRO A 141 0.40 27.12 6.46
CA PRO A 141 0.41 27.73 7.79
C PRO A 141 -0.95 28.24 8.28
N ASP A 142 -1.89 28.49 7.36
CA ASP A 142 -3.27 28.88 7.69
C ASP A 142 -4.12 27.71 8.23
N GLY A 143 -3.66 26.47 8.08
CA GLY A 143 -4.36 25.25 8.49
C GLY A 143 -5.57 24.90 7.61
N LYS A 144 -5.85 25.68 6.56
CA LYS A 144 -7.04 25.54 5.72
C LYS A 144 -6.74 24.92 4.36
N ARG A 145 -5.53 25.11 3.86
CA ARG A 145 -5.11 24.56 2.57
C ARG A 145 -4.11 23.45 2.78
N ALA A 146 -4.14 22.45 1.92
CA ALA A 146 -3.09 21.45 1.82
C ALA A 146 -2.64 21.28 0.38
N ALA A 147 -1.39 20.89 0.18
CA ALA A 147 -0.85 20.52 -1.11
C ALA A 147 -0.57 19.01 -1.12
N VAL A 148 -0.95 18.34 -2.20
CA VAL A 148 -0.77 16.89 -2.40
C VAL A 148 0.13 16.64 -3.60
N VAL A 149 1.07 15.70 -3.47
CA VAL A 149 1.96 15.27 -4.56
C VAL A 149 1.37 14.06 -5.26
N GLY A 150 1.09 14.17 -6.56
CA GLY A 150 0.82 13.04 -7.45
C GLY A 150 2.10 12.61 -8.16
N ALA A 151 2.86 11.69 -7.57
CA ALA A 151 4.17 11.31 -8.10
C ALA A 151 4.07 10.54 -9.43
N GLY A 152 3.03 9.73 -9.62
CA GLY A 152 2.83 9.01 -10.87
C GLY A 152 2.23 9.87 -11.98
N SER A 153 1.47 10.89 -11.61
CA SER A 153 0.83 11.84 -12.54
C SER A 153 1.66 13.10 -12.79
N TYR A 154 2.84 13.20 -12.16
CA TYR A 154 3.74 14.35 -12.25
C TYR A 154 3.06 15.67 -11.86
N THR A 155 2.22 15.66 -10.83
CA THR A 155 1.40 16.79 -10.46
C THR A 155 1.53 17.19 -8.99
N THR A 156 1.21 18.45 -8.68
CA THR A 156 0.93 18.91 -7.32
C THR A 156 -0.42 19.60 -7.29
N GLU A 157 -1.28 19.24 -6.34
CA GLU A 157 -2.64 19.78 -6.22
C GLU A 157 -2.80 20.57 -4.92
N LEU A 158 -3.44 21.73 -4.99
CA LEU A 158 -3.80 22.53 -3.82
C LEU A 158 -5.28 22.35 -3.48
N ILE A 159 -5.55 21.75 -2.33
CA ILE A 159 -6.89 21.46 -1.81
C ILE A 159 -7.27 22.41 -0.66
N ASP A 160 -8.56 22.73 -0.57
CA ASP A 160 -9.15 23.44 0.56
C ASP A 160 -9.78 22.41 1.51
N LEU A 161 -9.25 22.32 2.73
CA LEU A 161 -9.62 21.31 3.71
C LEU A 161 -11.04 21.51 4.22
N ASP A 162 -11.45 22.77 4.46
CA ASP A 162 -12.80 23.09 4.92
C ASP A 162 -13.84 22.61 3.88
N THR A 163 -13.55 22.81 2.61
CA THR A 163 -14.41 22.43 1.48
C THR A 163 -14.56 20.92 1.35
N ILE A 164 -13.48 20.13 1.46
CA ILE A 164 -13.58 18.67 1.28
C ILE A 164 -14.23 17.95 2.46
N THR A 165 -14.34 18.63 3.61
CA THR A 165 -14.95 18.09 4.83
C THR A 165 -16.34 18.65 5.14
N SER A 166 -16.92 19.50 4.27
CA SER A 166 -18.18 20.18 4.59
C SER A 166 -19.40 19.27 4.57
N GLU A 167 -19.35 18.19 3.77
CA GLU A 167 -20.44 17.23 3.60
C GLU A 167 -19.93 15.86 3.15
N ASP A 168 -20.79 14.84 3.19
CA ASP A 168 -20.50 13.53 2.61
C ASP A 168 -20.35 13.68 1.09
N ALA A 169 -19.14 13.39 0.60
CA ALA A 169 -18.78 13.59 -0.79
C ALA A 169 -18.72 12.27 -1.57
N SER A 170 -19.41 11.22 -1.11
CA SER A 170 -19.50 9.94 -1.81
C SER A 170 -19.98 10.10 -3.25
N GLY A 171 -19.26 9.47 -4.18
CA GLY A 171 -19.53 9.57 -5.62
C GLY A 171 -19.08 10.87 -6.28
N THR A 172 -18.43 11.78 -5.56
CA THR A 172 -17.93 13.04 -6.12
C THR A 172 -16.44 12.99 -6.46
N CYS A 173 -16.04 13.88 -7.36
CA CYS A 173 -14.67 14.04 -7.84
C CYS A 173 -14.18 15.44 -7.51
N GLY A 174 -13.09 15.52 -6.76
CA GLY A 174 -12.41 16.76 -6.47
C GLY A 174 -11.56 17.18 -7.67
N ARG A 175 -11.84 18.35 -8.22
CA ARG A 175 -11.00 19.01 -9.22
C ARG A 175 -10.44 20.27 -8.59
N TYR A 176 -9.12 20.29 -8.41
CA TYR A 176 -8.44 21.34 -7.67
C TYR A 176 -7.46 22.09 -8.55
N ASN A 177 -6.88 23.15 -8.00
CA ASN A 177 -5.78 23.83 -8.66
C ASN A 177 -4.58 22.89 -8.72
N GLN A 178 -4.28 22.41 -9.92
CA GLN A 178 -3.22 21.45 -10.20
C GLN A 178 -2.11 22.13 -10.97
N TRP A 179 -0.86 21.81 -10.62
CA TRP A 179 0.32 22.14 -11.40
C TRP A 179 0.94 20.86 -11.94
N GLU A 180 1.11 20.79 -13.25
CA GLU A 180 1.86 19.74 -13.92
C GLU A 180 3.36 20.06 -13.92
N HIS A 181 4.17 19.02 -13.83
CA HIS A 181 5.62 19.10 -13.75
C HIS A 181 6.27 18.24 -14.83
N SER A 182 7.46 18.66 -15.26
CA SER A 182 8.30 17.87 -16.18
C SER A 182 9.14 16.81 -15.46
N ASN A 183 9.40 17.01 -14.17
CA ASN A 183 10.11 16.06 -13.31
C ASN A 183 9.12 15.48 -12.30
N GLN A 184 9.37 14.25 -11.84
CA GLN A 184 8.53 13.59 -10.85
C GLN A 184 8.60 14.32 -9.49
N PRO A 185 7.50 14.93 -9.00
CA PRO A 185 7.45 15.46 -7.65
C PRO A 185 7.36 14.29 -6.66
N ILE A 186 8.07 14.38 -5.54
CA ILE A 186 8.12 13.31 -4.53
C ILE A 186 7.88 13.79 -3.11
N ALA A 187 7.96 15.09 -2.86
CA ALA A 187 7.62 15.66 -1.57
C ALA A 187 7.15 17.11 -1.71
N VAL A 188 6.38 17.56 -0.73
CA VAL A 188 5.82 18.91 -0.67
C VAL A 188 5.91 19.47 0.74
N ALA A 189 6.10 20.78 0.84
CA ALA A 189 6.09 21.51 2.10
C ALA A 189 5.58 22.94 1.88
N PHE A 190 5.31 23.64 2.98
CA PHE A 190 5.06 25.08 2.96
C PHE A 190 6.12 25.80 3.79
N THR A 191 6.57 26.95 3.30
CA THR A 191 7.34 27.90 4.13
C THR A 191 6.42 28.60 5.14
N ALA A 192 6.99 29.21 6.18
CA ALA A 192 6.23 30.01 7.15
C ALA A 192 5.44 31.18 6.53
N ARG A 193 5.82 31.63 5.32
CA ARG A 193 5.11 32.66 4.56
C ARG A 193 4.05 32.10 3.60
N GLY A 194 3.73 30.81 3.67
CA GLY A 194 2.73 30.17 2.81
C GLY A 194 3.19 29.88 1.38
N ARG A 195 4.47 30.06 1.04
CA ARG A 195 5.02 29.63 -0.26
C ARG A 195 5.12 28.11 -0.32
N LEU A 196 4.67 27.53 -1.42
CA LEU A 196 4.72 26.10 -1.72
C LEU A 196 6.15 25.69 -2.05
N VAL A 197 6.60 24.56 -1.53
CA VAL A 197 7.92 23.98 -1.78
C VAL A 197 7.69 22.57 -2.30
N VAL A 198 8.23 22.24 -3.48
CA VAL A 198 8.11 20.93 -4.09
C VAL A 198 9.51 20.35 -4.33
N GLN A 199 9.75 19.12 -3.88
CA GLN A 199 10.97 18.38 -4.17
C GLN A 199 10.73 17.43 -5.35
N PHE A 200 11.68 17.38 -6.26
CA PHE A 200 11.66 16.50 -7.42
C PHE A 200 12.75 15.43 -7.34
N ARG A 201 12.42 14.24 -7.87
CA ARG A 201 13.30 13.07 -7.84
C ARG A 201 14.49 13.19 -8.78
N GLU A 202 14.25 13.54 -10.04
CA GLU A 202 15.26 13.54 -11.10
C GLU A 202 14.93 14.60 -12.17
N SER A 203 15.82 15.53 -12.50
CA SER A 203 17.03 15.87 -11.73
C SER A 203 16.66 16.42 -10.35
N ALA A 204 17.43 16.03 -9.33
CA ALA A 204 17.15 16.36 -7.95
C ALA A 204 17.14 17.88 -7.75
N ARG A 205 15.99 18.43 -7.37
CA ARG A 205 15.81 19.88 -7.19
C ARG A 205 14.64 20.19 -6.27
N ILE A 206 14.63 21.41 -5.75
CA ILE A 206 13.52 22.00 -5.02
C ILE A 206 12.98 23.18 -5.83
N GLU A 207 11.68 23.26 -6.01
CA GLU A 207 11.01 24.46 -6.51
C GLU A 207 10.26 25.15 -5.38
N VAL A 208 10.49 26.45 -5.21
CA VAL A 208 9.71 27.30 -4.30
C VAL A 208 8.79 28.17 -5.16
N ARG A 209 7.49 28.09 -4.89
CA ARG A 209 6.44 28.80 -5.63
C ARG A 209 5.67 29.73 -4.72
N ASP A 210 5.53 30.98 -5.16
CA ASP A 210 4.58 31.93 -4.59
C ASP A 210 3.19 31.64 -5.13
N LEU A 211 2.20 31.45 -4.27
CA LEU A 211 0.83 31.09 -4.70
C LEU A 211 0.01 32.31 -5.15
N ASP A 212 0.43 33.53 -4.79
CA ASP A 212 -0.28 34.76 -5.14
C ASP A 212 0.25 35.32 -6.47
N THR A 213 1.58 35.37 -6.64
CA THR A 213 2.20 35.88 -7.89
C THR A 213 2.44 34.80 -8.94
N LEU A 214 2.41 33.52 -8.54
CA LEU A 214 2.79 32.35 -9.34
C LEU A 214 4.27 32.32 -9.75
N ASP A 215 5.11 33.19 -9.17
CA ASP A 215 6.56 33.16 -9.38
C ASP A 215 7.16 31.87 -8.81
N ARG A 216 8.17 31.36 -9.50
CA ARG A 216 8.89 30.15 -9.10
C ARG A 216 10.40 30.35 -9.10
N VAL A 217 11.05 29.79 -8.10
CA VAL A 217 12.51 29.73 -7.98
C VAL A 217 12.92 28.27 -7.83
N GLY A 218 13.73 27.78 -8.76
CA GLY A 218 14.32 26.45 -8.70
C GLY A 218 15.69 26.47 -8.01
N ILE A 219 15.94 25.48 -7.17
CA ILE A 219 17.20 25.23 -6.47
C ILE A 219 17.62 23.81 -6.83
N ASP A 220 18.63 23.66 -7.66
CA ASP A 220 19.14 22.34 -8.02
C ASP A 220 19.94 21.77 -6.84
N LEU A 221 19.71 20.49 -6.54
CA LEU A 221 20.39 19.80 -5.46
C LEU A 221 21.61 19.05 -6.01
N PRO A 222 22.75 19.06 -5.30
CA PRO A 222 23.90 18.25 -5.69
C PRO A 222 23.60 16.76 -5.45
N GLY A 223 24.19 15.89 -6.25
CA GLY A 223 24.08 14.44 -6.09
C GLY A 223 24.21 13.71 -7.42
N ASP A 224 24.40 12.39 -7.34
CA ASP A 224 24.35 11.52 -8.51
C ASP A 224 22.91 11.41 -9.03
N SER A 225 22.79 11.23 -10.35
CA SER A 225 21.48 10.99 -10.97
C SER A 225 20.87 9.69 -10.43
N VAL A 226 19.58 9.75 -10.11
CA VAL A 226 18.78 8.60 -9.69
C VAL A 226 17.86 8.11 -10.81
N ARG A 227 18.10 8.56 -12.05
CA ARG A 227 17.32 8.18 -13.23
C ARG A 227 17.33 6.67 -13.41
N ASP A 228 16.14 6.07 -13.34
CA ASP A 228 15.95 4.64 -13.56
C ASP A 228 14.68 4.43 -14.42
N PRO A 229 14.82 3.98 -15.67
CA PRO A 229 13.68 3.68 -16.53
C PRO A 229 12.75 2.59 -16.00
N GLY A 230 13.27 1.63 -15.23
CA GLY A 230 12.45 0.57 -14.61
C GLY A 230 11.59 1.14 -13.48
N HIS A 231 12.18 1.98 -12.64
CA HIS A 231 11.43 2.75 -11.65
C HIS A 231 10.36 3.63 -12.32
N ALA A 232 10.69 4.36 -13.39
CA ALA A 232 9.73 5.20 -14.09
C ALA A 232 8.54 4.37 -14.61
N LEU A 233 8.81 3.24 -15.29
CA LEU A 233 7.77 2.33 -15.78
C LEU A 233 6.86 1.78 -14.67
N PHE A 234 7.41 1.51 -13.48
CA PHE A 234 6.66 1.00 -12.35
C PHE A 234 5.75 2.04 -11.67
N HIS A 235 6.14 3.33 -11.71
CA HIS A 235 5.46 4.42 -11.01
C HIS A 235 4.57 5.28 -11.91
N GLU A 236 4.67 5.15 -13.23
CA GLU A 236 3.89 5.95 -14.18
C GLU A 236 2.67 5.17 -14.69
N PRO A 237 1.46 5.75 -14.63
CA PRO A 237 0.28 5.14 -15.23
C PRO A 237 0.45 5.00 -16.75
N PRO A 238 0.15 3.84 -17.35
CA PRO A 238 0.20 3.68 -18.80
C PRO A 238 -0.85 4.52 -19.55
N LEU A 239 -1.93 4.89 -18.85
CA LEU A 239 -2.97 5.79 -19.34
C LEU A 239 -2.97 7.05 -18.47
N GLY A 240 -2.37 8.13 -18.96
CA GLY A 240 -2.25 9.40 -18.22
C GLY A 240 -3.60 9.98 -17.75
N SER A 241 -4.71 9.63 -18.40
CA SER A 241 -6.05 10.06 -18.01
C SER A 241 -6.73 9.19 -16.94
N ARG A 242 -6.09 8.11 -16.44
CA ARG A 242 -6.76 7.12 -15.58
C ARG A 242 -5.98 6.68 -14.32
N GLY A 243 -4.85 7.29 -14.00
CA GLY A 243 -4.35 7.39 -12.61
C GLY A 243 -3.78 6.14 -11.90
N ILE A 244 -3.76 4.94 -12.51
CA ILE A 244 -3.23 3.72 -11.85
C ILE A 244 -1.87 3.32 -12.42
N ALA A 245 -0.86 3.21 -11.55
CA ALA A 245 0.46 2.66 -11.84
C ALA A 245 0.64 1.29 -11.15
N CYS A 246 1.73 0.56 -11.44
CA CYS A 246 2.03 -0.69 -10.72
C CYS A 246 2.19 -0.41 -9.21
N ALA A 247 2.86 0.70 -8.87
CA ALA A 247 3.03 1.17 -7.50
C ALA A 247 1.72 1.53 -6.78
N SER A 248 0.58 1.62 -7.48
CA SER A 248 -0.72 1.87 -6.83
C SER A 248 -1.18 0.63 -6.03
N CYS A 249 -1.05 -0.57 -6.58
CA CYS A 249 -1.31 -1.83 -5.84
C CYS A 249 -0.06 -2.30 -5.07
N HIS A 250 1.13 -1.97 -5.57
CA HIS A 250 2.42 -2.35 -4.99
C HIS A 250 3.15 -1.14 -4.42
N PRO A 251 2.59 -0.44 -3.42
CA PRO A 251 3.17 0.78 -2.90
C PRO A 251 4.55 0.48 -2.30
N GLU A 252 5.49 1.40 -2.51
CA GLU A 252 6.92 1.22 -2.16
C GLU A 252 7.57 -0.04 -2.79
N ALA A 253 7.03 -0.49 -3.93
CA ALA A 253 7.39 -1.74 -4.59
C ALA A 253 7.22 -2.98 -3.69
N GLN A 254 6.31 -2.91 -2.72
CA GLN A 254 5.88 -4.01 -1.87
C GLN A 254 4.46 -4.44 -2.27
N GLU A 255 3.50 -4.37 -1.35
CA GLU A 255 2.10 -4.72 -1.58
C GLU A 255 1.19 -4.00 -0.57
N ASP A 256 -0.05 -3.74 -1.00
CA ASP A 256 -1.05 -2.96 -0.26
C ASP A 256 -1.91 -3.78 0.72
N GLY A 257 -1.71 -5.10 0.80
CA GLY A 257 -2.50 -5.99 1.64
C GLY A 257 -3.94 -6.20 1.17
N HIS A 258 -4.37 -5.61 0.06
CA HIS A 258 -5.77 -5.64 -0.36
C HIS A 258 -6.12 -6.96 -1.04
N THR A 259 -7.26 -7.53 -0.65
CA THR A 259 -7.89 -8.66 -1.35
C THR A 259 -8.85 -8.14 -2.42
N TRP A 260 -8.48 -8.36 -3.67
CA TRP A 260 -9.31 -8.07 -4.84
C TRP A 260 -10.32 -9.20 -5.07
N ARG A 261 -11.49 -8.84 -5.60
CA ARG A 261 -12.49 -9.79 -6.08
C ARG A 261 -12.45 -9.79 -7.59
N PHE A 262 -11.86 -10.80 -8.22
CA PHE A 262 -11.87 -10.92 -9.68
C PHE A 262 -13.05 -11.77 -10.14
N ASP A 263 -13.73 -11.34 -11.21
CA ASP A 263 -14.90 -12.03 -11.78
C ASP A 263 -14.63 -13.51 -12.15
N LYS A 264 -13.43 -13.81 -12.64
CA LYS A 264 -13.03 -15.17 -13.09
C LYS A 264 -12.10 -15.91 -12.14
N LEU A 265 -11.38 -15.20 -11.27
CA LEU A 265 -10.37 -15.79 -10.36
C LEU A 265 -10.80 -15.80 -8.89
N GLY A 266 -11.93 -15.19 -8.55
CA GLY A 266 -12.36 -15.07 -7.15
C GLY A 266 -11.47 -14.12 -6.34
N LEU A 267 -11.31 -14.40 -5.05
CA LEU A 267 -10.53 -13.57 -4.14
C LEU A 267 -9.03 -13.77 -4.40
N ARG A 268 -8.32 -12.67 -4.67
CA ARG A 268 -6.86 -12.66 -4.82
C ARG A 268 -6.28 -11.42 -4.14
N ARG A 269 -5.41 -11.66 -3.17
CA ARG A 269 -4.66 -10.65 -2.46
C ARG A 269 -3.49 -10.18 -3.32
N THR A 270 -3.18 -8.89 -3.29
CA THR A 270 -1.93 -8.39 -3.88
C THR A 270 -0.71 -9.11 -3.28
N GLN A 271 0.17 -9.62 -4.14
CA GLN A 271 1.44 -10.24 -3.73
C GLN A 271 2.56 -9.21 -3.74
N THR A 272 3.57 -9.37 -2.88
CA THR A 272 4.74 -8.48 -2.93
C THR A 272 5.55 -8.72 -4.21
N VAL A 273 6.17 -7.65 -4.72
CA VAL A 273 7.12 -7.69 -5.83
C VAL A 273 8.56 -7.43 -5.38
N ALA A 274 8.80 -7.37 -4.07
CA ALA A 274 10.10 -7.14 -3.48
C ALA A 274 10.84 -8.44 -3.12
N GLY A 275 12.08 -8.31 -2.65
CA GLY A 275 12.79 -9.39 -1.99
C GLY A 275 13.24 -10.50 -2.93
N GLY A 276 13.55 -10.16 -4.18
CA GLY A 276 14.01 -11.13 -5.19
C GLY A 276 12.88 -11.93 -5.85
N VAL A 277 11.70 -11.31 -6.01
CA VAL A 277 10.50 -11.94 -6.62
C VAL A 277 10.79 -12.61 -7.96
N LEU A 278 11.73 -12.12 -8.77
CA LEU A 278 12.05 -12.71 -10.07
C LEU A 278 12.57 -14.16 -9.98
N LYS A 279 13.07 -14.57 -8.80
CA LYS A 279 13.50 -15.95 -8.51
C LYS A 279 12.35 -16.90 -8.17
N THR A 280 11.12 -16.38 -8.10
CA THR A 280 9.93 -17.15 -7.67
C THR A 280 8.97 -17.44 -8.80
N ALA A 281 9.40 -17.28 -10.05
CA ALA A 281 8.58 -17.64 -11.20
C ALA A 281 8.17 -19.13 -11.16
N PRO A 282 6.96 -19.48 -11.61
CA PRO A 282 5.96 -18.59 -12.23
C PRO A 282 5.27 -17.66 -11.20
N PHE A 283 4.75 -16.52 -11.67
CA PHE A 283 4.09 -15.51 -10.83
C PHE A 283 2.57 -15.67 -10.79
N HIS A 284 1.94 -14.82 -9.97
CA HIS A 284 0.55 -14.88 -9.50
C HIS A 284 0.27 -16.09 -8.58
N TRP A 285 -0.82 -15.98 -7.81
CA TRP A 285 -1.32 -17.08 -6.98
C TRP A 285 -1.59 -18.36 -7.78
N SER A 286 -2.03 -18.25 -9.03
CA SER A 286 -2.26 -19.39 -9.93
C SER A 286 -0.97 -19.96 -10.54
N GLY A 287 0.18 -19.30 -10.40
CA GLY A 287 1.41 -19.69 -11.08
C GLY A 287 1.28 -19.69 -12.61
N ASP A 288 0.44 -18.80 -13.16
CA ASP A 288 0.11 -18.77 -14.59
C ASP A 288 0.98 -17.82 -15.42
N GLN A 289 1.78 -16.98 -14.76
CA GLN A 289 2.72 -16.07 -15.43
C GLN A 289 4.13 -16.67 -15.44
N SER A 290 4.54 -17.23 -16.56
CA SER A 290 5.85 -17.90 -16.70
C SER A 290 7.06 -17.02 -16.38
N ASP A 291 6.95 -15.72 -16.67
CA ASP A 291 8.01 -14.72 -16.56
C ASP A 291 7.43 -13.30 -16.55
N LEU A 292 8.29 -12.28 -16.44
CA LEU A 292 7.85 -10.90 -16.37
C LEU A 292 7.29 -10.40 -17.71
N THR A 293 7.73 -10.97 -18.83
CA THR A 293 7.20 -10.63 -20.16
C THR A 293 5.74 -11.04 -20.27
N HIS A 294 5.37 -12.25 -19.82
CA HIS A 294 3.99 -12.70 -19.78
C HIS A 294 3.15 -11.81 -18.84
N LEU A 295 3.66 -11.53 -17.63
CA LEU A 295 2.99 -10.66 -16.67
C LEU A 295 2.75 -9.26 -17.23
N MET A 296 3.72 -8.67 -17.92
CA MET A 296 3.57 -7.35 -18.54
C MET A 296 2.55 -7.34 -19.68
N ARG A 297 2.41 -8.43 -20.43
CA ARG A 297 1.35 -8.53 -21.46
C ARG A 297 -0.04 -8.62 -20.82
N GLU A 298 -0.17 -9.39 -19.75
CA GLU A 298 -1.45 -9.62 -19.10
C GLU A 298 -1.87 -8.42 -18.24
N VAL A 299 -0.99 -7.91 -17.39
CA VAL A 299 -1.33 -6.85 -16.43
C VAL A 299 -1.15 -5.47 -17.05
N PHE A 300 0.06 -5.13 -17.52
CA PHE A 300 0.35 -3.77 -18.00
C PHE A 300 -0.34 -3.46 -19.33
N VAL A 301 -0.26 -4.36 -20.31
CA VAL A 301 -0.87 -4.13 -21.63
C VAL A 301 -2.38 -4.38 -21.61
N SER A 302 -2.82 -5.55 -21.17
CA SER A 302 -4.25 -5.89 -21.18
C SER A 302 -5.00 -5.16 -20.06
N ARG A 303 -4.83 -5.51 -18.78
CA ARG A 303 -5.69 -4.99 -17.69
C ARG A 303 -5.54 -3.48 -17.45
N MET A 304 -4.31 -2.97 -17.48
CA MET A 304 -4.00 -1.54 -17.31
C MET A 304 -4.05 -0.74 -18.62
N GLY A 305 -4.25 -1.39 -19.77
CA GLY A 305 -4.48 -0.71 -21.05
C GLY A 305 -3.25 -0.04 -21.69
N GLY A 306 -2.03 -0.36 -21.23
CA GLY A 306 -0.80 0.20 -21.78
C GLY A 306 -0.43 -0.36 -23.15
N SER A 307 0.44 0.35 -23.86
CA SER A 307 1.13 -0.21 -25.02
C SER A 307 2.29 -1.12 -24.56
N TRP A 308 2.69 -2.08 -25.40
CA TRP A 308 3.85 -2.91 -25.08
C TRP A 308 5.11 -2.01 -24.96
N PRO A 309 5.80 -1.99 -23.81
CA PRO A 309 6.92 -1.08 -23.60
C PRO A 309 8.19 -1.52 -24.34
N GLY A 310 8.23 -2.74 -24.89
CA GLY A 310 9.41 -3.32 -25.52
C GLY A 310 10.31 -4.06 -24.52
N ASP A 311 11.00 -5.08 -25.01
CA ASP A 311 11.73 -6.04 -24.17
C ASP A 311 12.82 -5.35 -23.32
N ARG A 312 13.51 -4.35 -23.89
CA ARG A 312 14.51 -3.55 -23.16
C ARG A 312 13.93 -2.83 -21.94
N ASN A 313 12.69 -2.33 -22.03
CA ASN A 313 12.05 -1.67 -20.89
C ASN A 313 11.59 -2.69 -19.84
N VAL A 314 11.23 -3.92 -20.27
CA VAL A 314 10.98 -5.03 -19.34
C VAL A 314 12.27 -5.39 -18.59
N GLU A 315 13.42 -5.51 -19.27
CA GLU A 315 14.72 -5.70 -18.61
C GLU A 315 15.07 -4.56 -17.64
N HIS A 316 14.67 -3.32 -17.97
CA HIS A 316 14.84 -2.20 -17.04
C HIS A 316 13.98 -2.36 -15.78
N LEU A 317 12.75 -2.83 -15.93
CA LEU A 317 11.86 -3.14 -14.81
C LEU A 317 12.38 -4.31 -13.98
N GLU A 318 12.88 -5.38 -14.60
CA GLU A 318 13.48 -6.51 -13.89
C GLU A 318 14.59 -6.07 -12.95
N ARG A 319 15.53 -5.26 -13.46
CA ARG A 319 16.62 -4.70 -12.64
C ARG A 319 16.11 -3.85 -11.49
N PHE A 320 15.05 -3.07 -11.71
CA PHE A 320 14.45 -2.27 -10.65
C PHE A 320 13.87 -3.20 -9.57
N LEU A 321 13.06 -4.20 -9.94
CA LEU A 321 12.46 -5.15 -9.00
C LEU A 321 13.52 -5.95 -8.22
N ASP A 322 14.59 -6.39 -8.87
CA ASP A 322 15.71 -7.08 -8.22
C ASP A 322 16.47 -6.19 -7.22
N SER A 323 16.42 -4.87 -7.40
CA SER A 323 17.02 -3.92 -6.47
C SER A 323 16.18 -3.68 -5.21
N VAL A 324 14.89 -4.05 -5.22
CA VAL A 324 13.98 -3.83 -4.09
C VAL A 324 14.24 -4.89 -3.02
N PRO A 325 14.75 -4.51 -1.84
CA PRO A 325 15.02 -5.48 -0.78
C PRO A 325 13.72 -6.03 -0.20
N ALA A 326 13.80 -7.21 0.42
CA ALA A 326 12.71 -7.71 1.25
C ALA A 326 12.43 -6.72 2.39
N PHE A 327 11.18 -6.65 2.83
CA PHE A 327 10.85 -5.83 3.98
C PHE A 327 11.62 -6.33 5.21
N PRO A 328 12.34 -5.45 5.94
CA PRO A 328 13.16 -5.89 7.05
C PRO A 328 12.29 -6.42 8.20
N ALA A 329 12.55 -7.66 8.64
CA ALA A 329 11.92 -8.20 9.83
C ALA A 329 12.33 -7.39 11.07
N SER A 330 11.35 -7.13 11.95
CA SER A 330 11.64 -6.51 13.25
C SER A 330 12.42 -7.50 14.12
N PRO A 331 13.42 -7.04 14.90
CA PRO A 331 14.13 -7.93 15.82
C PRO A 331 13.15 -8.66 16.76
N PRO A 332 13.27 -9.98 16.92
CA PRO A 332 12.38 -10.75 17.78
C PRO A 332 12.61 -10.39 19.25
N ASP A 333 11.55 -10.45 20.06
CA ASP A 333 11.65 -10.21 21.49
C ASP A 333 12.25 -11.42 22.24
N ASP A 334 12.03 -12.64 21.73
CA ASP A 334 12.60 -13.89 22.25
C ASP A 334 13.30 -14.69 21.14
N LEU A 335 14.64 -14.62 21.10
CA LEU A 335 15.46 -15.40 20.17
C LEU A 335 15.40 -16.92 20.43
N ALA A 336 15.10 -17.34 21.67
CA ALA A 336 14.95 -18.75 21.97
C ALA A 336 13.64 -19.31 21.40
N ALA A 337 12.56 -18.51 21.40
CA ALA A 337 11.31 -18.86 20.71
C ALA A 337 11.53 -19.06 19.21
N VAL A 338 12.23 -18.13 18.55
CA VAL A 338 12.59 -18.25 17.13
C VAL A 338 13.33 -19.56 16.82
N ARG A 339 14.33 -19.93 17.63
CA ARG A 339 15.08 -21.18 17.43
C ARG A 339 14.23 -22.44 17.64
N ARG A 340 13.29 -22.41 18.60
CA ARG A 340 12.34 -23.52 18.80
C ARG A 340 11.37 -23.61 17.62
N GLY A 341 10.88 -22.47 17.13
CA GLY A 341 10.03 -22.38 15.95
C GLY A 341 10.70 -22.87 14.67
N GLU A 342 11.97 -22.52 14.46
CA GLU A 342 12.77 -23.02 13.34
C GLU A 342 12.88 -24.55 13.37
N ALA A 343 13.13 -25.14 14.55
CA ALA A 343 13.18 -26.58 14.71
C ALA A 343 11.84 -27.25 14.35
N LEU A 344 10.71 -26.64 14.74
CA LEU A 344 9.36 -27.12 14.38
C LEU A 344 9.08 -26.99 12.88
N PHE A 345 9.48 -25.87 12.27
CA PHE A 345 9.31 -25.64 10.84
C PHE A 345 10.02 -26.71 9.98
N HIS A 346 11.17 -27.18 10.45
CA HIS A 346 11.95 -28.24 9.80
C HIS A 346 11.60 -29.65 10.26
N ASP A 347 10.66 -29.82 11.19
CA ASP A 347 10.19 -31.13 11.63
C ASP A 347 9.36 -31.78 10.49
N PRO A 348 9.74 -32.98 10.01
CA PRO A 348 8.96 -33.69 8.99
C PRO A 348 7.51 -34.00 9.40
N GLN A 349 7.19 -34.04 10.70
CA GLN A 349 5.81 -34.19 11.17
C GLN A 349 4.99 -32.93 10.90
N VAL A 350 5.59 -31.74 11.02
CA VAL A 350 4.92 -30.46 10.72
C VAL A 350 4.91 -30.20 9.22
N GLY A 351 6.02 -30.49 8.53
CA GLY A 351 6.09 -30.54 7.07
C GLY A 351 6.24 -29.18 6.35
N CYS A 352 6.43 -28.05 7.06
CA CYS A 352 6.53 -26.75 6.40
C CYS A 352 7.67 -26.67 5.37
N ALA A 353 8.82 -27.23 5.71
CA ALA A 353 10.01 -27.22 4.86
C ALA A 353 9.92 -28.10 3.60
N GLU A 354 8.85 -28.87 3.40
CA GLU A 354 8.64 -29.62 2.14
C GLU A 354 8.34 -28.68 0.97
N CYS A 355 7.57 -27.63 1.23
CA CYS A 355 7.21 -26.62 0.23
C CYS A 355 8.00 -25.31 0.42
N HIS A 356 8.33 -24.95 1.66
CA HIS A 356 9.02 -23.69 1.98
C HIS A 356 10.50 -23.94 2.30
N ALA A 357 11.28 -24.25 1.27
CA ALA A 357 12.71 -24.58 1.40
C ALA A 357 13.63 -23.69 0.57
N GLY A 358 14.93 -23.83 0.81
CA GLY A 358 15.98 -23.17 0.06
C GLY A 358 16.09 -21.67 0.33
N PRO A 359 16.94 -20.96 -0.44
CA PRO A 359 17.25 -19.54 -0.18
C PRO A 359 16.06 -18.59 -0.30
N MET A 360 15.01 -18.98 -1.03
CA MET A 360 13.79 -18.19 -1.21
C MET A 360 12.62 -18.68 -0.35
N LEU A 361 12.79 -19.76 0.42
CA LEU A 361 11.73 -20.37 1.23
C LEU A 361 10.46 -20.67 0.42
N THR A 362 10.66 -21.26 -0.76
CA THR A 362 9.61 -21.73 -1.68
C THR A 362 10.20 -22.79 -2.62
N ASN A 363 9.37 -23.76 -3.01
CA ASN A 363 9.68 -24.76 -4.02
C ASN A 363 9.32 -24.28 -5.46
N ASN A 364 8.70 -23.11 -5.60
CA ASN A 364 8.17 -22.56 -6.86
C ASN A 364 7.20 -23.51 -7.61
N LEU A 365 6.50 -24.37 -6.87
CA LEU A 365 5.46 -25.25 -7.40
C LEU A 365 4.07 -24.74 -7.01
N ASN A 366 3.04 -25.31 -7.63
CA ASN A 366 1.65 -25.09 -7.23
C ASN A 366 1.19 -26.26 -6.35
N GLU A 367 0.66 -25.95 -5.17
CA GLU A 367 0.21 -26.94 -4.19
C GLU A 367 -1.23 -26.65 -3.74
N ASP A 368 -2.06 -27.70 -3.59
CA ASP A 368 -3.40 -27.56 -3.02
C ASP A 368 -3.36 -27.75 -1.51
N VAL A 369 -3.40 -26.61 -0.83
CA VAL A 369 -3.34 -26.50 0.62
C VAL A 369 -4.73 -26.38 1.24
N GLY A 370 -5.72 -27.10 0.73
CA GLY A 370 -7.02 -27.20 1.39
C GLY A 370 -8.14 -26.35 0.80
N PHE A 371 -7.91 -25.67 -0.32
CA PHE A 371 -8.91 -24.79 -0.96
C PHE A 371 -9.57 -25.40 -2.20
N GLY A 372 -9.15 -26.60 -2.61
CA GLY A 372 -9.71 -27.27 -3.79
C GLY A 372 -9.19 -26.71 -5.12
N GLU A 373 -8.21 -25.82 -5.05
CA GLU A 373 -7.37 -25.39 -6.17
C GLU A 373 -5.91 -25.33 -5.70
N ALA A 374 -4.97 -25.49 -6.64
CA ALA A 374 -3.55 -25.42 -6.35
C ALA A 374 -3.03 -24.00 -6.55
N PHE A 375 -2.23 -23.51 -5.60
CA PHE A 375 -1.64 -22.18 -5.64
C PHE A 375 -0.13 -22.26 -5.67
N GLN A 376 0.50 -21.34 -6.39
CA GLN A 376 1.94 -21.10 -6.33
C GLN A 376 2.34 -20.87 -4.87
N VAL A 377 3.33 -21.64 -4.40
CA VAL A 377 3.86 -21.52 -3.04
C VAL A 377 4.65 -20.22 -2.94
N PRO A 378 4.16 -19.19 -2.21
CA PRO A 378 4.86 -17.91 -2.16
C PRO A 378 6.16 -18.04 -1.34
N SER A 379 7.17 -17.26 -1.70
CA SER A 379 8.36 -17.09 -0.87
C SER A 379 7.99 -16.53 0.51
N LEU A 380 8.61 -17.05 1.58
CA LEU A 380 8.44 -16.53 2.94
C LEU A 380 9.41 -15.39 3.31
N ILE A 381 10.23 -14.90 2.37
CA ILE A 381 11.23 -13.87 2.66
C ILE A 381 10.58 -12.50 2.96
N GLY A 382 10.76 -11.94 4.15
CA GLY A 382 10.06 -10.72 4.58
C GLY A 382 8.57 -10.94 4.80
N LEU A 383 8.18 -12.13 5.28
CA LEU A 383 6.79 -12.54 5.51
C LEU A 383 6.07 -11.65 6.53
N SER A 384 6.79 -11.20 7.57
CA SER A 384 6.22 -10.43 8.69
C SER A 384 5.48 -9.15 8.26
N ALA A 385 5.84 -8.56 7.13
CA ALA A 385 5.20 -7.37 6.61
C ALA A 385 3.93 -7.66 5.79
N ARG A 386 3.60 -8.93 5.52
CA ARG A 386 2.65 -9.32 4.48
C ARG A 386 1.28 -9.73 5.02
N ALA A 387 0.82 -9.12 6.11
CA ALA A 387 -0.55 -9.29 6.55
C ALA A 387 -1.52 -8.51 5.63
N PRO A 388 -2.76 -9.00 5.42
CA PRO A 388 -3.26 -10.32 5.78
C PRO A 388 -2.64 -11.44 4.92
N PHE A 389 -2.64 -12.67 5.40
CA PHE A 389 -2.01 -13.82 4.76
C PHE A 389 -3.01 -14.63 3.94
N MET A 390 -2.46 -15.48 3.05
CA MET A 390 -3.17 -16.29 2.06
C MET A 390 -3.69 -15.56 0.84
N HIS A 391 -4.07 -16.35 -0.15
CA HIS A 391 -4.50 -15.88 -1.47
C HIS A 391 -5.75 -15.02 -1.39
N ASP A 392 -6.63 -15.25 -0.43
CA ASP A 392 -7.86 -14.50 -0.20
C ASP A 392 -7.78 -13.53 0.99
N GLY A 393 -6.65 -13.50 1.70
CA GLY A 393 -6.47 -12.67 2.89
C GLY A 393 -7.25 -13.15 4.11
N CYS A 394 -7.64 -14.43 4.19
CA CYS A 394 -8.45 -14.94 5.30
C CYS A 394 -7.78 -14.84 6.69
N ALA A 395 -6.43 -14.78 6.77
CA ALA A 395 -5.69 -14.73 8.02
C ALA A 395 -5.16 -13.32 8.28
N ARG A 396 -5.64 -12.63 9.32
CA ARG A 396 -5.17 -11.26 9.61
C ARG A 396 -3.80 -11.25 10.30
N THR A 397 -3.46 -12.34 10.98
CA THR A 397 -2.17 -12.57 11.64
C THR A 397 -1.56 -13.89 11.18
N LEU A 398 -0.26 -14.09 11.40
CA LEU A 398 0.38 -15.39 11.16
C LEU A 398 -0.17 -16.48 12.08
N ARG A 399 -0.74 -16.12 13.22
CA ARG A 399 -1.42 -17.08 14.09
C ARG A 399 -2.79 -17.50 13.52
N ASP A 400 -3.55 -16.54 12.98
CA ASP A 400 -4.87 -16.80 12.35
C ASP A 400 -4.75 -17.77 11.17
N ARG A 401 -3.56 -17.87 10.57
CA ARG A 401 -3.26 -18.79 9.47
C ARG A 401 -3.41 -20.28 9.82
N PHE A 402 -3.27 -20.62 11.10
CA PHE A 402 -3.43 -21.99 11.57
C PHE A 402 -4.89 -22.32 11.91
N ASP A 403 -5.82 -21.40 11.66
CA ASP A 403 -7.25 -21.71 11.63
C ASP A 403 -7.53 -22.64 10.42
N PRO A 404 -8.15 -23.83 10.62
CA PRO A 404 -8.53 -24.70 9.51
C PRO A 404 -9.40 -24.03 8.44
N ALA A 405 -10.17 -22.99 8.80
CA ALA A 405 -10.93 -22.19 7.84
C ALA A 405 -10.06 -21.36 6.88
N CYS A 406 -8.76 -21.20 7.16
CA CYS A 406 -7.82 -20.36 6.43
C CYS A 406 -6.52 -21.10 6.03
N GLY A 407 -6.66 -22.33 5.53
CA GLY A 407 -5.52 -23.17 5.16
C GLY A 407 -5.77 -24.66 5.25
N GLY A 408 -6.93 -25.09 5.74
CA GLY A 408 -7.27 -26.49 5.92
C GLY A 408 -6.26 -27.27 6.78
N ASP A 409 -6.46 -28.58 6.85
CA ASP A 409 -5.52 -29.50 7.52
C ASP A 409 -4.41 -29.98 6.57
N ARG A 410 -4.32 -29.40 5.36
CA ARG A 410 -3.37 -29.77 4.30
C ARG A 410 -2.17 -28.83 4.19
N HIS A 411 -2.12 -27.76 5.00
CA HIS A 411 -1.03 -26.78 4.99
C HIS A 411 -0.04 -27.01 6.14
N GLY A 412 0.51 -28.23 6.20
CA GLY A 412 1.31 -28.71 7.33
C GLY A 412 0.45 -29.24 8.48
N ASP A 413 0.94 -30.27 9.18
CA ASP A 413 0.22 -30.88 10.31
C ASP A 413 0.69 -30.26 11.64
N VAL A 414 -0.09 -29.30 12.11
CA VAL A 414 0.12 -28.65 13.42
C VAL A 414 -0.76 -29.23 14.52
N SER A 415 -1.52 -30.29 14.26
CA SER A 415 -2.52 -30.82 15.19
C SER A 415 -1.92 -31.35 16.49
N ALA A 416 -0.66 -31.79 16.45
CA ALA A 416 0.10 -32.27 17.60
C ALA A 416 0.81 -31.16 18.39
N LEU A 417 0.83 -29.91 17.89
CA LEU A 417 1.54 -28.81 18.54
C LEU A 417 0.70 -28.19 19.66
N ALA A 418 1.34 -28.01 20.83
CA ALA A 418 0.75 -27.21 21.90
C ALA A 418 0.67 -25.73 21.50
N PRO A 419 -0.24 -24.93 22.09
CA PRO A 419 -0.39 -23.52 21.75
C PRO A 419 0.90 -22.69 21.84
N ALA A 420 1.78 -23.01 22.80
CA ALA A 420 3.08 -22.35 22.95
C ALA A 420 4.11 -22.75 21.87
N GLN A 421 4.04 -23.98 21.35
CA GLN A 421 4.86 -24.40 20.22
C GLN A 421 4.40 -23.70 18.93
N LEU A 422 3.09 -23.48 18.80
CA LEU A 422 2.56 -22.69 17.70
C LEU A 422 3.00 -21.21 17.79
N ASP A 423 3.07 -20.65 19.00
CA ASP A 423 3.64 -19.31 19.22
C ASP A 423 5.13 -19.26 18.85
N ASP A 424 5.92 -20.28 19.19
CA ASP A 424 7.31 -20.40 18.78
C ASP A 424 7.45 -20.45 17.24
N LEU A 425 6.60 -21.24 16.56
CA LEU A 425 6.57 -21.31 15.09
C LEU A 425 6.21 -19.95 14.47
N VAL A 426 5.21 -19.24 15.01
CA VAL A 426 4.87 -17.88 14.57
C VAL A 426 6.06 -16.93 14.75
N ALA A 427 6.77 -16.99 15.89
CA ALA A 427 7.94 -16.16 16.12
C ALA A 427 9.06 -16.41 15.09
N TYR A 428 9.25 -17.66 14.67
CA TYR A 428 10.16 -17.97 13.56
C TYR A 428 9.68 -17.37 12.24
N LEU A 429 8.40 -17.56 11.88
CA LEU A 429 7.82 -17.02 10.64
C LEU A 429 7.90 -15.49 10.56
N GLU A 430 7.74 -14.79 11.69
CA GLU A 430 7.90 -13.34 11.78
C GLU A 430 9.35 -12.86 11.60
N SER A 431 10.33 -13.77 11.76
CA SER A 431 11.75 -13.47 11.62
C SER A 431 12.29 -13.64 10.19
N LEU A 432 11.48 -14.22 9.28
CA LEU A 432 11.84 -14.54 7.89
C LEU A 432 11.77 -13.35 6.92
#